data_AF-A0A381XD02-F1
#
_entry.id   AF-A0A381XD02-F1
#
_cell.length_a   1.000
_cell.length_b   1.000
_cell.length_c   1.000
_cell.angle_alpha   90.00
_cell.angle_beta   90.00
_cell.angle_gamma   90.00
#
_symmetry.space_group_name_H-M   'P 1'
#
loop_
_entity.id
_entity.type
_entity.pdbx_description
1 polymer ?
#
loop_
_entity_poly.entity_id
_entity_poly.type
_entity_poly.pdbx_seq_one_letter_code
_entity_poly.pdbx_strand_id
1 'polypeptide(L)'
;MPNLHKLFFFVFFGLFSVLTAQSTTSITNGNWTDSDTWDNGVPGLSKDAIINHVVTIQASEDVFVRDLTINGTLNASATFAKIGVKGDW
;
A
#
# COMPACT_ATOMS: atom_id res chain seq x y z
N MET A 1 41.49 1.67 -29.41
CA MET A 1 40.98 1.46 -28.04
C MET A 1 39.52 1.93 -28.00
N PRO A 2 38.52 1.05 -27.80
CA PRO A 2 37.11 1.43 -27.89
C PRO A 2 36.62 2.10 -26.59
N ASN A 3 36.25 3.37 -26.69
CA ASN A 3 35.09 4.02 -26.05
C ASN A 3 34.68 3.63 -24.60
N LEU A 4 35.60 3.58 -23.64
CA LEU A 4 35.27 3.41 -22.21
C LEU A 4 34.23 4.45 -21.72
N HIS A 5 34.30 5.68 -22.25
CA HIS A 5 33.34 6.76 -21.97
C HIS A 5 31.92 6.47 -22.46
N LYS A 6 31.76 5.73 -23.58
CA LYS A 6 30.42 5.38 -24.07
C LYS A 6 29.79 4.29 -23.22
N LEU A 7 30.59 3.37 -22.67
CA LEU A 7 30.10 2.34 -21.76
C LEU A 7 29.56 2.95 -20.44
N PHE A 8 30.21 4.01 -19.94
CA PHE A 8 29.80 4.68 -18.70
C PHE A 8 28.43 5.38 -18.81
N PHE A 9 28.09 5.92 -19.99
CA PHE A 9 26.80 6.59 -20.21
C PHE A 9 25.61 5.64 -20.31
N PHE A 10 25.80 4.42 -20.83
CA PHE A 10 24.71 3.44 -20.92
C PHE A 10 24.36 2.76 -19.59
N VAL A 11 25.31 2.70 -18.64
CA VAL A 11 25.06 2.07 -17.33
C VAL A 11 24.38 3.03 -16.34
N PHE A 12 24.58 4.35 -16.46
CA PHE A 12 24.07 5.33 -15.50
C PHE A 12 22.55 5.61 -15.62
N PHE A 13 21.94 5.44 -16.80
CA PHE A 13 20.51 5.69 -17.02
C PHE A 13 19.60 4.46 -16.79
N GLY A 14 20.16 3.27 -16.59
CA GLY A 14 19.39 2.04 -16.39
C GLY A 14 18.92 1.78 -14.95
N LEU A 15 19.19 2.69 -14.01
CA LEU A 15 19.05 2.44 -12.58
C LEU A 15 18.23 3.50 -11.82
N PHE A 16 17.41 4.28 -12.53
CA PHE A 16 16.29 4.96 -11.88
C PHE A 16 15.14 3.97 -11.73
N SER A 17 15.27 3.02 -10.80
CA SER A 17 14.09 2.35 -10.27
C SER A 17 13.20 3.44 -9.69
N VAL A 18 12.09 3.74 -10.35
CA VAL A 18 11.04 4.55 -9.72
C VAL A 18 10.56 3.68 -8.55
N LEU A 19 10.95 4.05 -7.32
CA LEU A 19 10.37 3.46 -6.11
C LEU A 19 8.93 3.97 -6.01
N THR A 20 8.05 3.46 -6.87
CA THR A 20 6.62 3.57 -6.62
C THR A 20 6.35 2.68 -5.42
N ALA A 21 6.06 3.31 -4.30
CA ALA A 21 4.88 3.01 -3.53
C ALA A 21 4.15 1.70 -3.96
N GLN A 22 4.38 0.59 -3.25
CA GLN A 22 3.70 -0.68 -3.55
C GLN A 22 2.23 -0.56 -3.14
N SER A 23 1.29 -1.03 -3.97
CA SER A 23 -0.14 -1.08 -3.62
C SER A 23 -0.54 -2.47 -3.10
N THR A 24 -1.57 -2.51 -2.27
CA THR A 24 -2.26 -3.72 -1.83
C THR A 24 -3.77 -3.50 -1.88
N THR A 25 -4.50 -4.46 -2.42
CA THR A 25 -5.92 -4.36 -2.72
C THR A 25 -6.69 -5.41 -1.92
N SER A 26 -7.82 -5.02 -1.35
CA SER A 26 -8.71 -5.99 -0.69
C SER A 26 -9.25 -6.99 -1.71
N ILE A 27 -9.11 -8.30 -1.48
CA ILE A 27 -9.57 -9.37 -2.38
C ILE A 27 -10.83 -10.09 -1.90
N THR A 28 -11.20 -9.88 -0.64
CA THR A 28 -12.42 -10.42 -0.03
C THR A 28 -12.90 -9.49 1.08
N ASN A 29 -14.12 -9.73 1.57
CA ASN A 29 -14.55 -9.11 2.81
C ASN A 29 -13.73 -9.69 3.98
N GLY A 30 -13.32 -8.84 4.92
CA GLY A 30 -12.46 -9.29 6.02
C GLY A 30 -12.00 -8.18 6.96
N ASN A 31 -11.00 -8.50 7.78
CA ASN A 31 -10.41 -7.58 8.75
C ASN A 31 -9.19 -6.88 8.15
N TRP A 32 -8.96 -5.63 8.53
CA TRP A 32 -7.81 -4.86 8.05
C TRP A 32 -6.48 -5.58 8.33
N THR A 33 -6.32 -6.14 9.52
CA THR A 33 -5.08 -6.78 9.99
C THR A 33 -4.90 -8.23 9.51
N ASP A 34 -5.90 -8.80 8.84
CA ASP A 34 -5.84 -10.16 8.30
C ASP A 34 -5.18 -10.16 6.92
N SER A 35 -4.08 -10.91 6.76
CA SER A 35 -3.37 -11.00 5.49
C SER A 35 -4.21 -11.57 4.37
N ASP A 36 -5.17 -12.44 4.67
CA ASP A 36 -6.01 -13.09 3.66
C ASP A 36 -7.03 -12.12 3.05
N THR A 37 -7.20 -10.94 3.65
CA THR A 37 -8.02 -9.86 3.11
C THR A 37 -7.33 -9.17 1.93
N TRP A 38 -6.00 -9.28 1.77
CA TRP A 38 -5.20 -8.44 0.87
C TRP A 38 -4.38 -9.25 -0.14
N ASP A 39 -4.38 -8.84 -1.41
CA ASP A 39 -3.61 -9.52 -2.48
C ASP A 39 -2.09 -9.52 -2.26
N ASN A 40 -1.58 -8.47 -1.62
CA ASN A 40 -0.16 -8.21 -1.49
C ASN A 40 0.22 -7.92 -0.04
N GLY A 41 -0.48 -8.57 0.89
CA GLY A 41 -0.29 -8.47 2.33
C GLY A 41 -0.86 -7.20 2.95
N VAL A 42 -0.93 -7.19 4.27
CA VAL A 42 -1.58 -6.13 5.08
C VAL A 42 -1.00 -4.75 4.75
N PRO A 43 -1.86 -3.72 4.54
CA PRO A 43 -1.41 -2.37 4.33
C PRO A 43 -0.69 -1.81 5.55
N GLY A 44 0.37 -1.06 5.28
CA GLY A 44 1.20 -0.38 6.26
C GLY A 44 1.71 0.94 5.67
N LEU A 45 2.55 1.66 6.40
CA LEU A 45 3.14 2.94 5.92
C LEU A 45 3.99 2.82 4.64
N SER A 46 4.34 1.61 4.22
CA SER A 46 5.07 1.33 2.98
C SER A 46 4.16 1.00 1.80
N LYS A 47 2.84 0.91 2.00
CA LYS A 47 1.87 0.50 0.97
C LYS A 47 0.67 1.43 0.86
N ASP A 48 0.09 1.49 -0.33
CA ASP A 48 -1.23 2.10 -0.56
C ASP A 48 -2.28 1.02 -0.41
N ALA A 49 -3.36 1.31 0.30
CA ALA A 49 -4.50 0.42 0.43
C ALA A 49 -5.60 0.80 -0.55
N ILE A 50 -6.05 -0.16 -1.35
CA ILE A 50 -7.22 -0.03 -2.20
C ILE A 50 -8.32 -0.96 -1.67
N ILE A 51 -9.41 -0.39 -1.18
CA ILE A 51 -10.55 -1.12 -0.63
C ILE A 51 -11.64 -1.21 -1.70
N ASN A 52 -11.81 -2.39 -2.26
CA ASN A 52 -12.90 -2.75 -3.19
C ASN A 52 -13.98 -3.63 -2.54
N HIS A 53 -13.71 -4.15 -1.33
CA HIS A 53 -14.60 -5.03 -0.56
C HIS A 53 -15.01 -4.38 0.77
N VAL A 54 -15.72 -5.12 1.63
CA VAL A 54 -16.00 -4.69 3.00
C VAL A 54 -14.81 -5.05 3.90
N VAL A 55 -14.08 -4.05 4.34
CA VAL A 55 -12.95 -4.20 5.27
C VAL A 55 -13.32 -3.61 6.63
N THR A 56 -13.03 -4.32 7.71
CA THR A 56 -13.32 -3.87 9.08
C THR A 56 -12.03 -3.66 9.87
N ILE A 57 -11.87 -2.48 10.48
CA ILE A 57 -10.83 -2.24 11.50
C ILE A 57 -11.42 -2.60 12.86
N GLN A 58 -10.71 -3.43 13.63
CA GLN A 58 -11.19 -3.86 14.93
C GLN A 58 -10.96 -2.80 16.01
N ALA A 59 -11.83 -2.77 17.04
CA ALA A 59 -11.88 -1.73 18.07
C ALA A 59 -10.57 -1.43 18.81
N SER A 60 -9.65 -2.40 18.87
CA SER A 60 -8.35 -2.29 19.55
C SER A 60 -7.18 -2.03 18.60
N GLU A 61 -7.45 -1.79 17.32
CA GLU A 61 -6.43 -1.64 16.28
C GLU A 61 -6.23 -0.17 15.91
N ASP A 62 -4.98 0.28 16.01
CA ASP A 62 -4.49 1.48 15.37
C ASP A 62 -3.80 1.06 14.07
N VAL A 63 -4.40 1.38 12.94
CA VAL A 63 -3.84 1.03 11.62
C VAL A 63 -3.23 2.25 10.94
N PHE A 64 -2.15 2.04 10.19
CA PHE A 64 -1.43 3.10 9.51
C PHE A 64 -1.18 2.70 8.07
N VAL A 65 -1.39 3.61 7.13
CA VAL A 65 -1.22 3.37 5.69
C VAL A 65 -0.59 4.58 5.02
N ARG A 66 0.08 4.38 3.87
CA ARG A 66 0.58 5.51 3.08
C ARG A 66 -0.59 6.28 2.48
N ASP A 67 -1.21 5.73 1.45
CA ASP A 67 -2.41 6.28 0.82
C ASP A 67 -3.57 5.30 0.95
N LEU A 68 -4.79 5.83 0.93
CA LEU A 68 -6.02 5.06 1.04
C LEU A 68 -6.93 5.38 -0.15
N THR A 69 -7.54 4.37 -0.73
CA THR A 69 -8.59 4.55 -1.73
C THR A 69 -9.74 3.61 -1.38
N ILE A 70 -10.95 4.15 -1.25
CA ILE A 70 -12.13 3.39 -0.85
C ILE A 70 -13.15 3.41 -1.99
N ASN A 71 -13.26 2.29 -2.69
CA ASN A 71 -14.32 2.02 -3.67
C ASN A 71 -15.41 1.10 -3.07
N GLY A 72 -15.10 0.39 -1.98
CA GLY A 72 -15.98 -0.50 -1.23
C GLY A 72 -16.47 0.12 0.08
N THR A 73 -16.31 -0.61 1.19
CA THR A 73 -16.73 -0.13 2.52
C THR A 73 -15.64 -0.36 3.55
N LEU A 74 -15.31 0.68 4.31
CA LEU A 74 -14.43 0.60 5.47
C LEU A 74 -15.28 0.78 6.75
N ASN A 75 -15.36 -0.27 7.57
CA ASN A 75 -16.12 -0.28 8.81
C ASN A 75 -15.20 -0.20 10.03
N ALA A 76 -15.74 0.33 11.12
CA ALA A 76 -15.20 0.15 12.46
C ALA A 76 -16.03 -0.93 13.19
N SER A 77 -15.39 -1.88 13.89
CA SER A 77 -16.14 -2.91 14.65
C SER A 77 -16.72 -2.39 15.97
N ALA A 78 -16.34 -1.20 16.40
CA ALA A 78 -16.90 -0.48 17.55
C ALA A 78 -17.35 0.94 17.16
N THR A 79 -17.77 1.72 18.15
CA THR A 79 -18.22 3.12 17.99
C THR A 79 -17.20 3.99 17.24
N PHE A 80 -15.91 3.69 17.37
CA PHE A 80 -14.85 4.29 16.56
C PHE A 80 -13.72 3.30 16.30
N ALA A 81 -12.94 3.55 15.24
CA ALA A 81 -11.65 2.93 14.96
C ALA A 81 -10.67 4.04 14.53
N LYS A 82 -9.36 3.78 14.66
CA LYS A 82 -8.33 4.75 14.30
C LYS A 82 -7.52 4.29 13.10
N ILE A 83 -7.50 5.13 12.07
CA ILE A 83 -6.65 4.98 10.90
C ILE A 83 -5.82 6.24 10.72
N GLY A 84 -4.51 6.08 10.55
CA GLY A 84 -3.59 7.13 10.15
C GLY A 84 -3.19 6.96 8.70
N VAL A 85 -3.62 7.90 7.83
CA VAL A 85 -3.16 7.97 6.43
C VAL A 85 -2.05 9.01 6.34
N LYS A 86 -0.89 8.63 5.81
CA LYS A 86 0.28 9.52 5.72
C LYS A 86 0.18 10.49 4.53
N GLY A 87 -0.33 10.01 3.40
CA GLY A 87 -0.55 10.78 2.19
C GLY A 87 -2.03 10.99 1.94
N ASP A 88 -2.50 10.62 0.75
CA ASP A 88 -3.82 10.96 0.25
C ASP A 88 -4.87 9.88 0.60
N TRP A 89 -6.13 10.29 0.79
CA TRP A 89 -7.25 9.41 1.10
C TRP A 89 -8.56 9.83 0.42
#